data_AF-D7M1Y1-F1
#
_entry.id   AF-D7M1Y1-F1
#
_cell.length_a   1.000
_cell.length_b   1.000
_cell.length_c   1.000
_cell.angle_alpha   90.00
_cell.angle_beta   90.00
_cell.angle_gamma   90.00
#
_symmetry.space_group_name_H-M   'P 1'
#
loop_
_entity.id
_entity.type
_entity.pdbx_description
1 polymer ?
#
loop_
_entity_poly.entity_id
_entity_poly.type
_entity_poly.pdbx_seq_one_letter_code
_entity_poly.pdbx_strand_id
1 'polypeptide(L)'
;MNPTSKTTSSNKRKANDAAPSSGSNVGEQESRPPGIKAMKAKRNKGKDKVGPALASDNMWEKKEKDMLMREKLQKMSVYNTLLAKNDTLDEDEKVLKKKLMFELF
;
A
#
# COMPACT_ATOMS: atom_id res chain seq x y z
N MET A 1 15.43 -26.89 -45.30
CA MET A 1 16.50 -26.27 -46.11
C MET A 1 15.85 -25.54 -47.28
N ASN A 2 16.15 -24.26 -47.44
CA ASN A 2 15.58 -23.37 -48.46
C ASN A 2 16.59 -23.21 -49.62
N PRO A 3 16.15 -22.88 -50.84
CA PRO A 3 16.94 -21.99 -51.70
C PRO A 3 16.08 -20.82 -52.23
N THR A 4 16.30 -19.60 -51.71
CA THR A 4 16.87 -18.41 -52.40
C THR A 4 16.36 -18.14 -53.82
N SER A 5 15.88 -16.93 -54.14
CA SER A 5 16.77 -15.88 -54.70
C SER A 5 16.23 -14.45 -54.46
N LYS A 6 17.14 -13.54 -54.12
CA LYS A 6 16.94 -12.09 -54.04
C LYS A 6 16.84 -11.50 -55.46
N THR A 7 16.07 -10.42 -55.65
CA THR A 7 16.45 -9.20 -56.41
C THR A 7 15.31 -8.16 -56.40
N THR A 8 15.64 -6.99 -55.86
CA THR A 8 15.34 -5.62 -56.33
C THR A 8 13.95 -5.27 -56.89
N SER A 9 13.29 -4.31 -56.24
CA SER A 9 12.99 -3.00 -56.88
C SER A 9 12.05 -2.18 -56.00
N SER A 10 12.55 -1.02 -55.60
CA SER A 10 11.77 0.11 -55.11
C SER A 10 10.66 0.49 -56.10
N ASN A 11 9.39 0.35 -55.71
CA ASN A 11 8.30 0.96 -56.46
C ASN A 11 7.33 1.71 -55.55
N LYS A 12 7.68 2.99 -55.34
CA LYS A 12 6.82 4.08 -54.86
C LYS A 12 5.57 4.12 -55.74
N ARG A 13 4.39 3.78 -55.21
CA ARG A 13 3.13 3.96 -55.96
C ARG A 13 2.20 4.93 -55.23
N LYS A 14 2.01 6.04 -55.94
CA LYS A 14 1.11 7.20 -55.82
C LYS A 14 -0.18 6.95 -55.01
N ALA A 15 -0.46 7.91 -54.14
CA ALA A 15 -1.79 8.19 -53.60
C ALA A 15 -2.73 8.80 -54.65
N ASN A 16 -4.03 8.79 -54.32
CA ASN A 16 -5.22 9.31 -55.03
C ASN A 16 -5.80 8.30 -56.04
N ASP A 17 -6.99 7.70 -55.84
CA ASP A 17 -8.27 8.32 -55.49
C ASP A 17 -9.14 7.31 -54.71
N ALA A 18 -9.45 7.61 -53.45
CA ALA A 18 -10.41 6.85 -52.65
C ALA A 18 -11.34 7.86 -51.99
N ALA A 19 -12.64 7.67 -52.21
CA ALA A 19 -13.70 8.56 -51.77
C ALA A 19 -13.54 9.00 -50.31
N PRO A 20 -13.90 10.25 -49.94
CA PRO A 20 -13.86 10.68 -48.55
C PRO A 20 -14.85 9.81 -47.75
N SER A 21 -14.30 8.88 -46.97
CA SER A 21 -15.01 8.30 -45.84
C SER A 21 -15.44 9.47 -44.95
N SER A 22 -16.74 9.56 -44.68
CA SER A 22 -17.37 10.64 -43.92
C SER A 22 -16.50 11.05 -42.74
N GLY A 23 -16.04 12.31 -42.78
CA GLY A 23 -15.23 12.88 -41.73
C GLY A 23 -15.94 12.71 -40.39
N SER A 24 -15.31 11.99 -39.47
CA SER A 24 -15.53 12.24 -38.05
C SER A 24 -15.19 13.70 -37.82
N ASN A 25 -16.19 14.49 -37.44
CA ASN A 25 -16.07 15.88 -37.02
C ASN A 25 -15.25 15.94 -35.71
N VAL A 26 -13.95 15.68 -35.78
CA VAL A 26 -12.99 16.08 -34.74
C VAL A 26 -12.79 17.59 -34.91
N GLY A 27 -13.80 18.35 -34.51
CA GLY A 27 -13.86 19.78 -34.82
C GLY A 27 -15.00 20.53 -34.16
N GLU A 28 -15.69 19.95 -33.19
CA GLU A 28 -16.54 20.73 -32.29
C GLU A 28 -16.00 20.60 -30.88
N GLN A 29 -15.49 21.73 -30.39
CA GLN A 29 -15.27 21.98 -28.98
C GLN A 29 -16.63 21.90 -28.29
N GLU A 30 -17.14 20.68 -28.08
CA GLU A 30 -18.25 20.46 -27.18
C GLU A 30 -17.78 20.90 -25.81
N SER A 31 -18.29 22.05 -25.35
CA SER A 31 -18.15 22.53 -23.99
C SER A 31 -18.81 21.50 -23.07
N ARG A 32 -18.02 20.49 -22.68
CA ARG A 32 -18.41 19.44 -21.75
C ARG A 32 -18.91 20.10 -20.47
N PRO A 33 -20.02 19.62 -19.88
CA PRO A 33 -20.67 20.25 -18.74
C PRO A 33 -19.68 20.55 -17.61
N PRO A 34 -19.81 21.71 -16.94
CA PRO A 34 -18.95 22.14 -15.85
C PRO A 34 -19.07 21.15 -14.69
N GLY A 35 -18.11 20.22 -14.59
CA GLY A 35 -18.11 19.17 -13.59
C GLY A 35 -17.31 17.95 -14.02
N ILE A 36 -17.35 17.60 -15.30
CA ILE A 36 -16.65 16.41 -15.82
C ILE A 36 -15.12 16.62 -15.80
N LYS A 37 -14.64 17.84 -16.12
CA LYS A 37 -13.21 18.19 -15.98
C LYS A 37 -12.78 18.28 -14.50
N ALA A 38 -13.61 18.82 -13.62
CA ALA A 38 -13.31 18.94 -12.19
C ALA A 38 -13.21 17.57 -11.50
N MET A 39 -14.11 16.64 -11.84
CA MET A 39 -14.11 15.29 -11.29
C MET A 39 -12.88 14.49 -11.75
N LYS A 40 -12.47 14.65 -13.02
CA LYS A 40 -11.25 14.02 -13.55
C LYS A 40 -9.98 14.62 -12.96
N ALA A 41 -9.95 15.95 -12.74
CA ALA A 41 -8.85 16.62 -12.05
C ALA A 41 -8.74 16.20 -10.57
N LYS A 42 -9.87 16.05 -9.86
CA LYS A 42 -9.90 15.56 -8.48
C LYS A 42 -9.40 14.11 -8.37
N ARG A 43 -9.73 13.26 -9.35
CA ARG A 43 -9.20 11.89 -9.44
C ARG A 43 -7.70 11.84 -9.73
N ASN A 44 -7.15 12.87 -10.38
CA ASN A 44 -5.73 12.96 -10.75
C ASN A 44 -4.87 13.82 -9.80
N LYS A 45 -5.46 14.39 -8.74
CA LYS A 45 -4.71 15.01 -7.66
C LYS A 45 -4.07 13.87 -6.88
N GLY A 46 -2.88 13.48 -7.35
CA GLY A 46 -2.11 12.39 -6.80
C GLY A 46 -2.03 12.54 -5.29
N LYS A 47 -2.27 11.42 -4.60
CA LYS A 47 -1.93 11.19 -3.20
C LYS A 47 -0.70 12.03 -2.87
N ASP A 48 -0.91 13.10 -2.12
CA ASP A 48 0.17 13.91 -1.57
C ASP A 48 1.10 12.93 -0.86
N LYS A 49 2.25 12.70 -1.48
CA LYS A 49 3.24 11.77 -0.99
C LYS A 49 3.82 12.41 0.26
N VAL A 50 3.20 12.13 1.41
CA VAL A 50 3.94 12.08 2.66
C VAL A 50 5.15 11.19 2.36
N GLY A 51 6.33 11.80 2.30
CA GLY A 51 7.53 11.12 1.85
C GLY A 51 7.75 9.82 2.64
N PRO A 52 8.31 8.76 2.04
CA PRO A 52 8.49 7.46 2.69
C PRO A 52 9.12 7.54 4.08
N ALA A 53 9.99 8.52 4.32
CA ALA A 53 10.63 8.77 5.61
C ALA A 53 9.62 9.11 6.74
N LEU A 54 8.73 10.07 6.51
CA LEU A 54 7.74 10.51 7.52
C LEU A 54 6.69 9.42 7.83
N ALA A 55 6.40 8.56 6.86
CA ALA A 55 5.53 7.40 7.08
C ALA A 55 6.27 6.26 7.82
N SER A 56 7.58 6.13 7.63
CA SER A 56 8.41 5.10 8.26
C SER A 56 8.68 5.41 9.72
N ASP A 57 9.08 6.65 10.06
CA ASP A 57 9.37 7.05 11.44
C ASP A 57 8.14 6.94 12.33
N ASN A 58 6.99 7.42 11.85
CA ASN A 58 5.70 7.28 12.54
C ASN A 58 5.24 5.83 12.70
N MET A 59 5.68 4.91 11.83
CA MET A 59 5.36 3.49 11.94
C MET A 59 6.23 2.81 13.02
N TRP A 60 7.52 3.14 13.06
CA TRP A 60 8.45 2.60 14.07
C TRP A 60 8.07 3.06 15.47
N GLU A 61 7.75 4.34 15.66
CA GLU A 61 7.33 4.86 16.96
C GLU A 61 6.05 4.15 17.46
N LYS A 62 5.06 3.95 16.57
CA LYS A 62 3.83 3.20 16.91
C LYS A 62 4.13 1.75 17.25
N LYS A 63 5.04 1.13 16.51
CA LYS A 63 5.45 -0.26 16.75
C LYS A 63 6.16 -0.42 18.08
N GLU A 64 7.04 0.51 18.45
CA GLU A 64 7.70 0.51 19.74
C GLU A 64 6.69 0.65 20.89
N LYS A 65 5.76 1.60 20.78
CA LYS A 65 4.66 1.75 21.77
C LYS A 65 3.80 0.48 21.89
N ASP A 66 3.47 -0.16 20.77
CA ASP A 66 2.72 -1.43 20.77
C ASP A 66 3.52 -2.56 21.43
N MET A 67 4.83 -2.67 21.16
CA MET A 67 5.71 -3.66 21.79
C MET A 67 5.78 -3.46 23.31
N LEU A 68 5.96 -2.21 23.78
CA LEU A 68 5.95 -1.90 25.22
C LEU A 68 4.61 -2.26 25.87
N MET A 69 3.49 -1.98 25.21
CA MET A 69 2.16 -2.35 25.71
C MET A 69 1.98 -3.88 25.74
N ARG A 70 2.45 -4.59 24.71
CA ARG A 70 2.41 -6.06 24.66
C ARG A 70 3.22 -6.68 25.79
N GLU A 71 4.42 -6.19 26.05
CA GLU A 71 5.24 -6.67 27.16
C GLU A 71 4.53 -6.48 28.51
N LYS A 72 3.91 -5.32 28.72
CA LYS A 72 3.11 -5.07 29.93
C LYS A 72 1.94 -6.04 30.05
N LEU A 73 1.20 -6.27 28.96
CA LEU A 73 0.07 -7.22 28.92
C LEU A 73 0.52 -8.67 29.18
N GLN A 74 1.66 -9.08 28.62
CA GLN A 74 2.24 -10.40 28.85
C GLN A 74 2.61 -10.59 30.32
N LYS A 75 3.28 -9.62 30.94
CA LYS A 75 3.61 -9.65 32.38
C LYS A 75 2.35 -9.77 33.25
N MET A 76 1.32 -8.98 32.94
CA MET A 76 0.01 -9.06 33.62
C MET A 76 -0.64 -10.44 33.45
N SER A 77 -0.60 -11.02 32.25
CA SER A 77 -1.17 -12.34 31.97
C SER A 77 -0.47 -13.45 32.77
N VAL A 78 0.87 -13.43 32.82
CA VAL A 78 1.65 -14.36 33.65
C VAL A 78 1.29 -14.18 35.13
N TYR A 79 1.23 -12.93 35.61
CA TYR A 79 0.87 -12.64 36.99
C TYR A 79 -0.53 -13.15 37.36
N ASN A 80 -1.53 -12.93 36.51
CA ASN A 80 -2.89 -13.45 36.69
C ASN A 80 -2.93 -14.98 36.72
N THR A 81 -2.10 -15.63 35.88
CA THR A 81 -2.00 -17.10 35.87
C THR A 81 -1.42 -17.62 37.18
N LEU A 82 -0.38 -16.97 37.72
CA LEU A 82 0.18 -17.29 39.04
C LEU A 82 -0.80 -17.01 40.19
N LEU A 83 -1.65 -15.99 40.05
CA LEU A 83 -2.74 -15.73 40.98
C LEU A 83 -3.86 -16.77 40.88
N ALA A 84 -4.05 -17.44 39.75
CA ALA A 84 -5.06 -18.48 39.64
C ALA A 84 -4.62 -19.81 40.29
N LYS A 85 -3.31 -20.10 40.31
CA LYS A 85 -2.70 -21.35 40.81
C LYS A 85 -2.55 -21.44 42.34
N ASN A 86 -3.28 -20.63 43.13
CA ASN A 86 -3.01 -20.30 44.56
C ASN A 86 -2.58 -21.43 45.51
N ASP A 87 -2.88 -22.69 45.22
CA ASP A 87 -2.74 -23.79 46.18
C ASP A 87 -1.34 -24.44 46.20
N THR A 88 -0.57 -24.35 45.12
CA THR A 88 0.81 -24.90 45.07
C THR A 88 1.68 -24.07 44.11
N LEU A 89 2.25 -22.99 44.63
CA LEU A 89 3.36 -22.30 43.95
C LEU A 89 4.68 -22.79 44.51
N ASP A 90 5.60 -23.08 43.61
CA ASP A 90 6.99 -23.37 43.97
C ASP A 90 7.70 -22.09 44.49
N GLU A 91 8.82 -22.24 45.17
CA GLU A 91 9.55 -21.09 45.74
C GLU A 91 9.96 -20.08 44.67
N ASP A 92 10.40 -20.56 43.50
CA ASP A 92 10.75 -19.70 42.37
C ASP A 92 9.53 -18.94 41.81
N GLU A 93 8.36 -19.60 41.73
CA GLU A 93 7.12 -18.97 41.28
C GLU A 93 6.65 -17.90 42.27
N LYS A 94 6.83 -18.10 43.58
CA LYS A 94 6.53 -17.08 44.61
C LYS A 94 7.42 -15.85 44.45
N VAL A 95 8.72 -16.05 44.22
CA VAL A 95 9.68 -14.96 43.97
C VAL A 95 9.30 -14.20 42.70
N LEU A 96 8.97 -14.92 41.62
CA LEU A 96 8.53 -14.32 40.36
C LEU A 96 7.23 -13.53 40.53
N LYS A 97 6.24 -14.08 41.24
CA LYS A 97 4.96 -13.40 41.56
C LYS A 97 5.22 -12.08 42.30
N LYS A 98 6.10 -12.10 43.31
CA LYS A 98 6.48 -10.89 44.05
C LYS A 98 7.20 -9.87 43.16
N LYS A 99 8.13 -10.30 42.30
CA LYS A 99 8.82 -9.43 41.35
C LYS A 99 7.87 -8.78 40.36
N LEU A 100 6.98 -9.56 39.75
CA LEU A 100 5.97 -9.06 38.82
C LEU A 100 5.01 -8.09 39.50
N MET A 101 4.63 -8.35 40.76
CA MET A 101 3.81 -7.43 41.55
C MET A 101 4.46 -6.05 41.67
N PHE A 102 5.75 -5.98 42.02
CA PHE A 102 6.49 -4.70 42.12
C PHE A 102 6.70 -3.98 40.79
N GLU A 103 6.74 -4.71 39.68
CA GLU A 103 6.93 -4.12 38.36
C GLU A 103 5.62 -3.60 37.76
N LEU A 104 4.49 -4.23 38.12
CA LEU A 104 3.17 -3.92 37.57
C LEU A 104 2.38 -2.92 38.42
N PHE A 105 2.67 -2.83 39.72
CA PHE A 105 1.99 -1.99 40.72
C PHE A 105 3.00 -1.23 41.58
#